data_AF-A0A8B4BSR6-F1
#
_entry.id   AF-A0A8B4BSR6-F1
#
_cell.length_a   1.000
_cell.length_b   1.000
_cell.length_c   1.000
_cell.angle_alpha   90.00
_cell.angle_beta   90.00
_cell.angle_gamma   90.00
#
_symmetry.space_group_name_H-M   'P 1'
#
loop_
_entity.id
_entity.type
_entity.pdbx_description
1 polymer ?
#
loop_
_entity_poly.entity_id
_entity_poly.type
_entity_poly.pdbx_seq_one_letter_code
_entity_poly.pdbx_strand_id
1 'polypeptide(L)' 'MDIISIIARLLKDTKSLIEFEEQVKILIQNAFTQWVGEIFETLDKTIKQKKLEDGWEYCRSDN' A
#
# COMPACT_ATOMS: atom_id res chain seq x y z
N MET A 1 -1.14 -9.57 4.07
CA MET A 1 -2.31 -9.14 4.88
C MET A 1 -3.52 -9.85 4.35
N ASP A 2 -4.22 -10.65 5.17
CA ASP A 2 -5.45 -11.33 4.74
C ASP A 2 -6.67 -10.46 5.07
N ILE A 3 -7.09 -9.68 4.08
CA ILE A 3 -8.20 -8.72 4.19
C ILE A 3 -9.52 -9.45 4.52
N ILE A 4 -9.72 -10.65 3.99
CA ILE A 4 -10.96 -11.42 4.20
C ILE A 4 -11.07 -11.85 5.66
N SER A 5 -9.98 -12.35 6.23
CA SER A 5 -9.94 -12.70 7.66
C SER A 5 -10.16 -11.49 8.57
N ILE A 6 -9.66 -10.32 8.19
CA ILE A 6 -9.86 -9.08 8.97
C ILE A 6 -11.32 -8.61 8.89
N ILE A 7 -11.92 -8.60 7.70
CA ILE A 7 -13.34 -8.23 7.52
C ILE A 7 -14.26 -9.18 8.29
N ALA A 8 -14.00 -10.50 8.25
CA ALA A 8 -14.76 -11.49 8.99
C ALA A 8 -14.72 -11.25 10.51
N ARG A 9 -13.59 -10.76 11.03
CA ARG A 9 -13.45 -10.37 12.44
C ARG A 9 -14.24 -9.10 12.76
N LEU A 10 -14.14 -8.07 11.92
CA LEU A 10 -14.91 -6.83 12.07
C LEU A 10 -16.42 -7.09 12.07
N LEU A 11 -16.89 -8.01 11.22
CA LEU A 11 -18.29 -8.47 11.18
C LEU A 11 -18.73 -9.11 12.50
N LYS A 12 -17.84 -9.88 13.14
CA LYS A 12 -18.15 -10.62 14.37
C LYS A 12 -18.20 -9.71 15.60
N ASP A 13 -17.34 -8.69 15.63
CA ASP A 13 -17.14 -7.87 16.83
C ASP A 13 -18.02 -6.60 16.86
N THR A 14 -18.57 -6.20 15.70
CA THR A 14 -19.34 -4.97 15.57
C THR A 14 -20.82 -5.14 15.89
N LYS A 15 -21.39 -4.20 16.66
CA LYS A 15 -22.83 -4.16 17.00
C LYS A 15 -23.65 -3.19 16.14
N SER A 16 -22.98 -2.38 15.34
CA SER A 16 -23.57 -1.33 14.51
C SER A 16 -23.13 -1.46 13.05
N LEU A 17 -24.08 -1.57 12.13
CA LEU A 17 -23.77 -1.66 10.69
C LEU A 17 -22.97 -0.44 10.19
N ILE A 18 -23.23 0.74 10.77
CA ILE A 18 -22.55 1.99 10.41
C ILE A 18 -21.06 1.94 10.79
N GLU A 19 -20.75 1.48 12.01
CA GLU A 19 -19.37 1.34 12.48
C GLU A 19 -18.61 0.31 11.64
N PHE A 20 -19.27 -0.78 11.27
CA PHE A 20 -18.68 -1.80 10.42
C PHE A 20 -18.33 -1.24 9.03
N GLU A 21 -19.26 -0.51 8.41
CA GLU A 21 -19.03 0.11 7.10
C GLU A 21 -17.83 1.07 7.13
N GLU A 22 -17.73 1.90 8.18
CA GLU A 22 -16.63 2.85 8.34
C GLU A 22 -15.28 2.15 8.52
N GLN A 23 -15.22 1.11 9.37
CA GLN A 23 -14.01 0.32 9.59
C GLN A 23 -13.54 -0.39 8.31
N VAL A 24 -14.47 -0.93 7.52
CA VAL A 24 -14.15 -1.57 6.23
C VAL A 24 -13.62 -0.55 5.22
N LYS A 25 -14.21 0.65 5.14
CA LYS A 25 -13.71 1.73 4.25
C LYS A 25 -12.26 2.09 4.58
N ILE A 26 -11.94 2.29 5.86
CA ILE A 26 -10.59 2.59 6.32
C ILE A 26 -9.64 1.44 5.97
N LEU A 27 -10.05 0.20 6.22
CA LEU A 27 -9.25 -0.99 5.91
C LEU A 27 -8.89 -1.07 4.43
N ILE A 28 -9.88 -0.90 3.56
CA ILE A 28 -9.70 -0.96 2.11
C ILE A 28 -8.81 0.19 1.63
N GLN A 29 -9.03 1.41 2.13
CA GLN A 29 -8.23 2.57 1.77
C GLN A 29 -6.75 2.37 2.14
N ASN A 30 -6.48 1.86 3.34
CA ASN A 30 -5.12 1.59 3.80
C ASN A 30 -4.45 0.50 2.96
N ALA A 31 -5.16 -0.61 2.71
CA ALA A 31 -4.63 -1.70 1.90
C ALA A 31 -4.31 -1.24 0.47
N PHE A 32 -5.20 -0.48 -0.16
CA PHE A 32 -4.98 0.07 -1.50
C PHE A 32 -3.79 1.03 -1.54
N THR A 33 -3.71 1.95 -0.58
CA THR A 33 -2.62 2.92 -0.51
C THR A 33 -1.27 2.23 -0.35
N GLN A 34 -1.22 1.21 0.52
CA GLN A 34 0.00 0.41 0.72
C GLN A 34 0.41 -0.31 -0.57
N TRP A 35 -0.51 -1.04 -1.22
CA TRP A 35 -0.18 -1.77 -2.45
C TRP A 35 0.27 -0.86 -3.58
N VAL A 36 -0.38 0.29 -3.74
CA VAL A 36 0.03 1.29 -4.72
C VAL A 36 1.44 1.80 -4.40
N GLY A 37 1.74 2.10 -3.13
CA GLY A 37 3.07 2.49 -2.69
C GLY A 37 4.14 1.44 -3.01
N GLU A 38 3.87 0.17 -2.72
CA GLU A 38 4.78 -0.96 -3.01
C GLU A 38 5.07 -1.08 -4.52
N ILE A 39 4.06 -0.87 -5.37
CA ILE A 39 4.24 -0.85 -6.84
C ILE A 39 5.16 0.31 -7.24
N PHE A 40 4.91 1.52 -6.73
CA PHE A 40 5.73 2.69 -7.06
C PHE A 40 7.17 2.54 -6.59
N GLU A 41 7.40 1.99 -5.40
CA GLU A 41 8.77 1.68 -4.93
C GLU A 41 9.47 0.66 -5.82
N THR A 42 8.74 -0.38 -6.24
CA THR A 42 9.30 -1.41 -7.12
C THR A 42 9.66 -0.84 -8.48
N LEU A 43 8.79 0.01 -9.03
CA LEU A 43 9.04 0.73 -10.28
C LEU A 43 10.26 1.65 -10.16
N ASP A 44 10.33 2.45 -9.09
CA ASP A 44 11.46 3.36 -8.84
C ASP A 44 12.79 2.60 -8.74
N LYS A 45 12.84 1.51 -7.96
CA LYS A 45 14.02 0.64 -7.84
C LYS A 45 14.43 0.06 -9.20
N THR A 46 13.46 -0.43 -9.97
CA THR A 46 13.72 -1.02 -11.29
C THR A 46 14.24 0.02 -12.29
N ILE A 47 13.64 1.21 -12.31
CA ILE A 47 14.07 2.31 -13.19
C ILE A 47 15.47 2.77 -12.81
N LYS A 48 15.75 2.98 -11.52
CA LYS A 48 17.07 3.34 -11.02
C LYS A 48 18.12 2.32 -11.45
N GLN A 49 17.85 1.03 -11.26
CA GLN A 49 18.78 -0.03 -11.66
C GLN A 49 19.06 0.02 -13.17
N LYS A 50 18.04 0.07 -14.01
CA LYS A 50 18.22 0.17 -15.47
C LYS A 50 19.03 1.40 -15.88
N LYS A 51 18.79 2.54 -15.23
CA LYS A 51 19.53 3.78 -15.54
C LYS A 51 20.99 3.70 -15.12
N LEU A 52 21.29 3.10 -13.97
CA LEU A 52 22.67 2.84 -13.57
C LEU A 52 23.39 1.90 -14.56
N GLU A 53 22.70 0.85 -15.04
CA GLU A 53 23.20 -0.06 -16.08
C GLU A 53 23.45 0.67 -17.42
N ASP A 54 22.62 1.65 -17.77
CA ASP A 54 22.80 2.54 -18.92
C ASP A 54 23.95 3.56 -18.74
N GLY A 55 24.67 3.52 -17.60
CA GLY A 55 25.79 4.41 -17.30
C GLY A 55 25.40 5.77 -16.73
N TRP A 56 24.16 5.95 -16.26
CA TRP A 56 23.74 7.17 -15.58
C TRP A 56 24.28 7.18 -14.15
N GLU A 57 24.69 8.36 -13.68
CA GLU A 57 25.10 8.55 -12.29
C GLU A 57 23.89 8.97 -11.45
N TYR A 58 23.70 8.31 -10.30
CA TYR A 58 22.61 8.66 -9.38
C TYR A 58 22.98 9.93 -8.61
N CYS A 59 22.30 11.04 -8.90
CA CYS A 59 22.41 12.28 -8.15
C CYS A 59 21.17 12.49 -7.28
N ARG A 60 21.39 12.66 -5.98
CA ARG A 60 20.35 13.07 -5.02
C ARG A 60 20.60 14.54 -4.67
N SER A 61 19.62 15.41 -4.96
CA SER A 61 19.75 16.87 -4.82
C SER A 61 19.27 17.41 -3.46
N ASP A 62 18.65 16.56 -2.65
CA ASP A 62 18.25 16.82 -1.27
C ASP A 62 19.39 16.42 -0.34
N ASN A 63 20.14 17.42 0.13
CA ASN A 63 21.16 17.34 1.18
C ASN A 63 20.58 17.91 2.49
#